data_AF-A0AAW1XN89-F1
#
_entry.id   AF-A0AAW1XN89-F1
#
_cell.length_a   1.000
_cell.length_b   1.000
_cell.length_c   1.000
_cell.angle_alpha   90.00
_cell.angle_beta   90.00
_cell.angle_gamma   90.00
#
_symmetry.space_group_name_H-M   'P 1'
#
loop_
_entity.id
_entity.type
_entity.pdbx_description
1 polymer ?
#
loop_
_entity_poly.entity_id
_entity_poly.type
_entity_poly.pdbx_seq_one_letter_code
_entity_poly.pdbx_strand_id
1 'polypeptide(L)'
;MSLEYLEIGGGLPAGSVLQTISVDRNPKISHLFNVKSYGAKADGQTDDSKAFTAAWKEACQSKGRVHLIIPRGTYMVGPLRFSGPCQNVSSLSLRVKGYLKATTVLSKYEFGGGWIEFAWMEGLSLTGGGTFDGQGAKAWLTITALKTPIANFFQLA
;
A
#
# COMPACT_ATOMS: atom_id res chain seq x y z
N MET A 1 -34.65 -17.60 -1.82
CA MET A 1 -34.55 -18.78 -2.70
C MET A 1 -33.70 -19.79 -1.96
N SER A 2 -34.34 -20.88 -1.54
CA SER A 2 -33.84 -22.09 -0.85
C SER A 2 -33.06 -21.93 0.46
N LEU A 3 -33.72 -22.31 1.57
CA LEU A 3 -33.08 -22.70 2.83
C LEU A 3 -32.80 -24.20 2.75
N GLU A 4 -31.54 -24.62 2.77
CA GLU A 4 -31.19 -26.00 3.08
C GLU A 4 -30.84 -26.09 4.56
N TYR A 5 -31.63 -26.85 5.31
CA TYR A 5 -31.36 -27.21 6.71
C TYR A 5 -30.41 -28.40 6.73
N LEU A 6 -29.22 -28.23 7.32
CA LEU A 6 -28.40 -29.38 7.70
C LEU A 6 -28.90 -29.86 9.07
N GLU A 7 -29.67 -30.94 9.09
CA GLU A 7 -30.06 -31.58 10.35
C GLU A 7 -28.83 -32.24 10.99
N ILE A 8 -28.22 -31.56 11.95
CA ILE A 8 -27.28 -32.19 12.88
C ILE A 8 -28.10 -33.07 13.85
N GLY A 9 -28.26 -34.33 13.46
CA GLY A 9 -28.90 -35.37 14.26
C GLY A 9 -28.15 -35.61 15.57
N GLY A 10 -28.63 -34.99 16.63
CA GLY A 10 -28.21 -35.22 18.01
C GLY A 10 -29.21 -34.56 18.94
N GLY A 11 -30.16 -35.34 19.47
CA GLY A 11 -31.18 -34.83 20.39
C GLY A 11 -30.54 -34.23 21.64
N LEU A 12 -30.84 -32.95 21.91
CA LEU A 12 -30.43 -32.31 23.16
C LEU A 12 -31.16 -32.97 24.36
N PRO A 13 -30.48 -33.18 25.50
CA PRO A 13 -31.11 -33.69 26.71
C PRO A 13 -32.14 -32.69 27.26
N ALA A 14 -33.25 -33.22 27.78
CA ALA A 14 -34.32 -32.45 28.41
C ALA A 14 -33.75 -31.66 29.61
N GLY A 15 -33.80 -30.32 29.51
CA GLY A 15 -33.22 -29.39 30.50
C GLY A 15 -32.15 -28.45 29.94
N SER A 16 -31.78 -28.57 28.67
CA SER A 16 -30.83 -27.65 28.03
C SER A 16 -31.45 -26.27 27.82
N VAL A 17 -30.84 -25.22 28.37
CA VAL A 17 -31.19 -23.82 28.06
C VAL A 17 -30.77 -23.56 26.61
N LEU A 18 -31.71 -23.15 25.76
CA LEU A 18 -31.37 -22.59 24.45
C LEU A 18 -30.61 -21.29 24.66
N GLN A 19 -29.27 -21.33 24.60
CA GLN A 19 -28.50 -20.11 24.41
C GLN A 19 -28.73 -19.63 22.98
N THR A 20 -29.56 -18.60 22.83
CA THR A 20 -29.60 -17.82 21.60
C THR A 20 -28.21 -17.20 21.43
N ILE A 21 -27.37 -17.81 20.60
CA ILE A 21 -26.14 -17.18 20.12
C ILE A 21 -26.55 -15.96 19.31
N SER A 22 -26.51 -14.79 19.94
CA SER A 22 -26.55 -13.49 19.29
C SER A 22 -25.29 -13.36 18.44
N VAL A 23 -25.26 -14.02 17.28
CA VAL A 23 -24.22 -13.74 16.29
C VAL A 23 -24.50 -12.33 15.80
N ASP A 24 -23.73 -11.37 16.30
CA ASP A 24 -23.69 -10.00 15.80
C ASP A 24 -23.22 -10.05 14.35
N ARG A 25 -24.15 -10.36 13.43
CA ARG A 25 -23.95 -10.35 11.99
C ARG A 25 -24.05 -8.90 11.50
N ASN A 26 -23.26 -8.00 12.07
CA ASN A 26 -22.85 -6.84 11.31
C ASN A 26 -21.72 -7.31 10.37
N PRO A 27 -21.98 -7.58 9.08
CA PRO A 27 -20.90 -7.94 8.17
C PRO A 27 -19.93 -6.76 8.16
N LYS A 28 -18.76 -6.93 8.79
CA LYS A 28 -17.67 -5.96 8.68
C LYS A 28 -17.27 -5.94 7.21
N ILE A 29 -17.81 -4.97 6.47
CA ILE A 29 -17.54 -4.78 5.04
C ILE A 29 -16.01 -4.66 4.91
N SER A 30 -15.43 -5.58 4.13
CA SER A 30 -13.99 -5.71 3.96
C SER A 30 -13.66 -5.76 2.48
N HIS A 31 -12.91 -4.77 2.01
CA HIS A 31 -12.51 -4.64 0.61
C HIS A 31 -11.03 -4.97 0.43
N LEU A 32 -10.71 -5.62 -0.69
CA LEU A 32 -9.34 -5.98 -1.05
C LEU A 32 -9.01 -5.39 -2.42
N PHE A 33 -7.96 -4.57 -2.46
CA PHE A 33 -7.47 -3.89 -3.64
C PHE A 33 -6.07 -4.43 -3.94
N ASN A 34 -5.93 -5.24 -4.98
CA ASN A 34 -4.63 -5.77 -5.40
C ASN A 34 -4.08 -4.92 -6.53
N VAL A 35 -2.89 -4.33 -6.38
CA VAL A 35 -2.28 -3.47 -7.41
C VAL A 35 -2.14 -4.14 -8.79
N LYS A 36 -2.05 -5.47 -8.85
CA LYS A 36 -2.05 -6.22 -10.12
C LYS A 36 -3.40 -6.15 -10.85
N SER A 37 -4.50 -6.07 -10.12
CA SER A 37 -5.84 -5.85 -10.70
C SER A 37 -5.99 -4.47 -11.35
N TYR A 38 -5.06 -3.55 -11.06
CA TYR A 38 -4.98 -2.20 -11.63
C TYR A 38 -3.90 -2.07 -12.70
N GLY A 39 -3.33 -3.19 -13.17
CA GLY A 39 -2.37 -3.23 -14.26
C GLY A 39 -0.89 -3.18 -13.84
N ALA A 40 -0.57 -3.31 -12.55
CA ALA A 40 0.83 -3.40 -12.13
C ALA A 40 1.45 -4.71 -12.67
N LYS A 41 2.57 -4.59 -13.38
CA LYS A 41 3.23 -5.72 -14.04
C LYS A 41 4.17 -6.48 -13.12
N ALA A 42 4.85 -5.78 -12.20
CA ALA A 42 5.80 -6.38 -11.27
C ALA A 42 7.02 -7.07 -11.95
N ASP A 43 7.47 -6.52 -13.08
CA ASP A 43 8.60 -7.02 -13.89
C ASP A 43 9.94 -6.30 -13.60
N GLY A 44 9.93 -5.33 -12.67
CA GLY A 44 11.08 -4.51 -12.26
C GLY A 44 11.54 -3.48 -13.28
N GLN A 45 10.82 -3.32 -14.39
CA GLN A 45 11.19 -2.48 -15.54
C GLN A 45 10.07 -1.51 -15.95
N THR A 46 8.82 -1.97 -15.96
CA THR A 46 7.65 -1.15 -16.24
C THR A 46 7.38 -0.23 -15.05
N ASP A 47 7.06 1.04 -15.34
CA ASP A 47 6.63 2.00 -14.31
C ASP A 47 5.20 1.67 -13.86
N ASP A 48 5.09 1.07 -12.67
CA ASP A 48 3.84 0.62 -12.08
C ASP A 48 3.11 1.74 -11.31
N SER A 49 3.62 2.98 -11.26
CA SER A 49 3.05 4.06 -10.45
C SER A 49 1.57 4.34 -10.74
N LYS A 50 1.15 4.26 -12.01
CA LYS A 50 -0.27 4.49 -12.38
C LYS A 50 -1.19 3.44 -11.76
N ALA A 51 -0.77 2.18 -11.71
CA ALA A 51 -1.55 1.10 -11.12
C ALA A 51 -1.68 1.27 -9.59
N PHE A 52 -0.59 1.70 -8.93
CA PHE A 52 -0.60 1.99 -7.49
C PHE A 52 -1.52 3.16 -7.15
N THR A 53 -1.46 4.25 -7.91
CA THR A 53 -2.35 5.42 -7.73
C THR A 53 -3.81 5.05 -7.96
N ALA A 54 -4.13 4.25 -8.99
CA ALA A 54 -5.49 3.80 -9.26
C ALA A 54 -6.03 2.92 -8.13
N ALA A 55 -5.24 1.93 -7.68
CA ALA A 55 -5.60 1.06 -6.57
C ALA A 55 -5.82 1.84 -5.27
N TRP A 56 -4.96 2.82 -4.96
CA TRP A 56 -5.11 3.69 -3.80
C TRP A 56 -6.38 4.53 -3.87
N LYS A 57 -6.66 5.16 -5.02
CA LYS A 57 -7.83 6.00 -5.21
C LYS A 57 -9.12 5.23 -4.92
N GLU A 58 -9.24 4.03 -5.47
CA GLU A 58 -10.42 3.20 -5.24
C GLU A 58 -10.51 2.70 -3.79
N ALA A 59 -9.38 2.30 -3.21
CA ALA A 59 -9.29 1.91 -1.81
C ALA A 59 -9.75 3.02 -0.86
N CYS A 60 -9.31 4.25 -1.09
CA CYS A 60 -9.63 5.40 -0.25
C CYS A 60 -11.07 5.90 -0.41
N GLN A 61 -11.69 5.66 -1.57
CA GLN A 61 -13.10 5.96 -1.85
C GLN A 61 -14.07 4.88 -1.35
N SER A 62 -13.54 3.76 -0.86
CA SER A 62 -14.31 2.63 -0.35
C SER A 62 -14.90 2.88 1.05
N LYS A 63 -15.56 1.87 1.63
CA LYS A 63 -16.22 1.95 2.94
C LYS A 63 -15.84 0.77 3.83
N GLY A 64 -15.74 0.99 5.13
CA GLY A 64 -15.42 -0.07 6.08
C GLY A 64 -13.92 -0.43 6.09
N ARG A 65 -13.60 -1.71 6.25
CA ARG A 65 -12.21 -2.18 6.31
C ARG A 65 -11.64 -2.32 4.90
N VAL A 66 -10.45 -1.78 4.71
CA VAL A 66 -9.80 -1.76 3.40
C VAL A 66 -8.41 -2.36 3.50
N HIS A 67 -8.10 -3.27 2.57
CA HIS A 67 -6.79 -3.89 2.41
C HIS A 67 -6.23 -3.57 1.02
N LEU A 68 -5.18 -2.74 0.96
CA LEU A 68 -4.40 -2.56 -0.27
C LEU A 68 -3.24 -3.56 -0.26
N ILE A 69 -3.17 -4.41 -1.29
CA ILE A 69 -2.25 -5.54 -1.38
C ILE A 69 -1.23 -5.30 -2.49
N ILE A 70 0.04 -5.37 -2.11
CA ILE A 70 1.16 -5.44 -3.06
C ILE A 70 1.74 -6.85 -2.97
N PRO A 71 1.37 -7.77 -3.90
CA PRO A 71 1.81 -9.15 -3.84
C PRO A 71 3.30 -9.28 -4.18
N ARG A 72 3.82 -10.52 -4.15
CA ARG A 72 5.21 -10.79 -4.55
C ARG A 72 5.45 -10.42 -6.02
N GLY A 73 6.63 -9.89 -6.29
CA GLY A 73 7.06 -9.36 -7.58
C GLY A 73 7.98 -8.16 -7.37
N THR A 74 8.58 -7.66 -8.45
CA THR A 74 9.48 -6.50 -8.41
C THR A 74 8.81 -5.32 -9.09
N TYR A 75 8.52 -4.26 -8.34
CA TYR A 75 7.74 -3.12 -8.81
C TYR A 75 8.66 -1.92 -8.93
N MET A 76 8.87 -1.42 -10.15
CA MET A 76 9.49 -0.11 -10.31
C MET A 76 8.41 0.95 -10.23
N VAL A 77 8.53 1.87 -9.28
CA VAL A 77 7.57 2.96 -9.09
C VAL A 77 8.32 4.29 -8.98
N GLY A 78 7.82 5.30 -9.68
CA GLY A 78 8.20 6.70 -9.47
C GLY A 78 7.63 7.27 -8.16
N PRO A 79 7.60 8.61 -8.03
CA PRO A 79 6.96 9.26 -6.90
C PRO A 79 5.49 8.83 -6.74
N LEU A 80 5.11 8.50 -5.51
CA LEU A 80 3.76 8.12 -5.13
C LEU A 80 3.35 8.90 -3.88
N ARG A 81 2.16 9.48 -3.93
CA ARG A 81 1.53 10.13 -2.79
C ARG A 81 0.19 9.45 -2.49
N PHE A 82 0.16 8.70 -1.40
CA PHE A 82 -1.04 8.10 -0.84
C PHE A 82 -1.66 9.09 0.15
N SER A 83 -2.54 9.94 -0.40
CA SER A 83 -3.21 11.00 0.34
C SER A 83 -4.56 10.53 0.89
N GLY A 84 -4.82 10.81 2.17
CA GLY A 84 -6.15 10.86 2.76
C GLY A 84 -6.72 12.28 2.77
N PRO A 85 -7.79 12.55 3.55
CA PRO A 85 -8.49 11.58 4.41
C PRO A 85 -9.39 10.60 3.63
N CYS A 86 -9.41 9.34 4.03
CA CYS A 86 -10.32 8.32 3.47
C CYS A 86 -11.59 8.22 4.31
N GLN A 87 -12.55 9.13 4.08
CA GLN A 87 -13.65 9.46 4.99
C GLN A 87 -14.50 8.28 5.50
N ASN A 88 -14.74 7.27 4.65
CA ASN A 88 -15.62 6.15 4.99
C ASN A 88 -14.87 4.87 5.35
N VAL A 89 -13.53 4.92 5.37
CA VAL A 89 -12.68 3.77 5.67
C VAL A 89 -12.47 3.70 7.19
N SER A 90 -12.94 2.61 7.81
CA SER A 90 -12.81 2.40 9.26
C SER A 90 -11.46 1.80 9.66
N SER A 91 -10.75 1.17 8.72
CA SER A 91 -9.37 0.72 8.92
C SER A 91 -8.72 0.51 7.56
N LEU A 92 -7.48 0.97 7.39
CA LEU A 92 -6.75 0.88 6.15
C LEU A 92 -5.43 0.13 6.37
N SER A 93 -5.31 -1.03 5.74
CA SER A 93 -4.10 -1.87 5.80
C SER A 93 -3.42 -1.89 4.44
N LEU A 94 -2.19 -1.41 4.37
CA LEU A 94 -1.29 -1.64 3.24
C LEU A 94 -0.43 -2.86 3.53
N ARG A 95 -0.64 -3.96 2.80
CA ARG A 95 0.11 -5.21 2.96
C ARG A 95 1.12 -5.38 1.83
N VAL A 96 2.40 -5.27 2.16
CA VAL A 96 3.51 -5.32 1.21
C VAL A 96 4.21 -6.68 1.30
N LYS A 97 4.19 -7.42 0.20
CA LYS A 97 4.98 -8.65 0.01
C LYS A 97 5.97 -8.56 -1.16
N GLY A 98 5.84 -7.54 -2.00
CA GLY A 98 6.70 -7.30 -3.14
C GLY A 98 7.99 -6.56 -2.78
N TYR A 99 8.89 -6.50 -3.75
CA TYR A 99 10.06 -5.62 -3.73
C TYR A 99 9.72 -4.38 -4.55
N LEU A 100 9.62 -3.22 -3.89
CA LEU A 100 9.41 -1.95 -4.57
C LEU A 100 10.77 -1.29 -4.74
N LYS A 101 11.04 -0.77 -5.93
CA LYS A 101 12.23 0.03 -6.22
C LYS A 101 11.86 1.37 -6.84
N ALA A 102 12.57 2.41 -6.40
CA ALA A 102 12.47 3.72 -6.99
C ALA A 102 12.93 3.70 -8.45
N THR A 103 12.29 4.52 -9.30
CA THR A 103 12.88 4.85 -10.58
C THR A 103 14.13 5.70 -10.36
N THR A 104 15.19 5.45 -11.13
CA THR A 104 16.42 6.25 -11.06
C THR A 104 16.37 7.50 -11.94
N VAL A 105 15.23 7.78 -12.58
CA VAL A 105 15.02 8.97 -13.42
C VAL A 105 14.71 10.15 -12.49
N LEU A 106 15.74 10.89 -12.08
CA LEU A 106 15.63 11.93 -11.05
C LEU A 106 14.74 13.12 -11.45
N SER A 107 14.61 13.41 -12.74
CA SER A 107 13.67 14.42 -13.25
C SER A 107 12.19 14.08 -12.99
N LYS A 108 11.86 12.87 -12.55
CA LYS A 108 10.50 12.55 -12.09
C LYS A 108 10.21 13.08 -10.69
N TYR A 109 11.23 13.43 -9.90
CA TYR A 109 11.11 13.80 -8.48
C TYR A 109 11.11 15.33 -8.26
N GLU A 110 10.62 16.10 -9.24
CA GLU A 110 10.63 17.57 -9.16
C GLU A 110 9.79 18.12 -7.99
N PHE A 111 10.18 19.30 -7.49
CA PHE A 111 9.50 20.06 -6.41
C PHE A 111 9.46 19.41 -5.02
N GLY A 112 10.57 18.83 -4.56
CA GLY A 112 10.72 18.42 -3.16
C GLY A 112 9.83 17.25 -2.74
N GLY A 113 9.23 16.55 -3.71
CA GLY A 113 8.43 15.36 -3.47
C GLY A 113 9.29 14.17 -3.06
N GLY A 114 8.86 13.45 -2.01
CA GLY A 114 9.46 12.17 -1.62
C GLY A 114 9.15 11.05 -2.63
N TRP A 115 9.71 9.87 -2.40
CA TRP A 115 9.44 8.71 -3.25
C TRP A 115 8.09 8.06 -2.97
N ILE A 116 7.81 7.65 -1.72
CA ILE A 116 6.50 7.13 -1.32
C ILE A 116 6.09 7.89 -0.08
N GLU A 117 5.03 8.66 -0.20
CA GLU A 117 4.52 9.51 0.86
C GLU A 117 3.11 9.08 1.26
N PHE A 118 2.91 8.93 2.56
CA PHE A 118 1.60 8.75 3.18
C PHE A 118 1.23 10.06 3.87
N ALA A 119 0.13 10.68 3.46
CA ALA A 119 -0.19 12.04 3.90
C ALA A 119 -1.65 12.18 4.33
N TRP A 120 -1.88 12.97 5.38
CA TRP A 120 -3.20 13.36 5.89
C TRP A 120 -4.16 12.18 6.10
N MET A 121 -3.68 11.17 6.81
CA MET A 121 -4.45 9.96 7.04
C MET A 121 -4.21 9.38 8.45
N GLU A 122 -5.28 8.84 9.03
CA GLU A 122 -5.26 8.22 10.34
C GLU A 122 -5.48 6.71 10.21
N GLY A 123 -4.90 5.92 11.11
CA GLY A 123 -5.15 4.48 11.20
C GLY A 123 -4.59 3.64 10.03
N LEU A 124 -3.60 4.15 9.28
CA LEU A 124 -2.86 3.33 8.32
C LEU A 124 -2.03 2.28 9.06
N SER A 125 -2.21 1.01 8.69
CA SER A 125 -1.31 -0.07 9.08
C SER A 125 -0.49 -0.54 7.88
N LEU A 126 0.84 -0.41 7.98
CA LEU A 126 1.77 -0.99 7.02
C LEU A 126 2.22 -2.36 7.54
N THR A 127 1.93 -3.43 6.80
CA THR A 127 2.21 -4.81 7.22
C THR A 127 2.86 -5.61 6.10
N GLY A 128 3.39 -6.78 6.45
CA GLY A 128 4.02 -7.71 5.53
C GLY A 128 5.53 -7.77 5.70
N GLY A 129 6.21 -8.38 4.74
CA GLY A 129 7.66 -8.62 4.76
C GLY A 129 8.33 -8.25 3.44
N GLY A 130 7.71 -7.35 2.68
CA GLY A 130 8.29 -6.82 1.44
C GLY A 130 9.39 -5.78 1.70
N THR A 131 9.91 -5.23 0.62
CA THR A 131 11.07 -4.32 0.66
C THR A 131 10.76 -3.03 -0.07
N PHE A 132 11.28 -1.91 0.46
CA PHE A 132 11.30 -0.61 -0.18
C PHE A 132 12.75 -0.22 -0.47
N ASP A 133 13.16 -0.29 -1.73
CA ASP A 133 14.49 0.09 -2.22
C ASP A 133 14.43 1.47 -2.89
N GLY A 134 14.83 2.51 -2.17
CA GLY A 134 14.82 3.89 -2.66
C GLY A 134 15.86 4.19 -3.75
N GLN A 135 16.76 3.26 -4.08
CA GLN A 135 17.81 3.43 -5.10
C GLN A 135 18.64 4.73 -4.94
N GLY A 136 18.82 5.18 -3.69
CA GLY A 136 19.32 6.52 -3.35
C GLY A 136 20.74 6.83 -3.84
N ALA A 137 21.57 5.82 -4.09
CA ALA A 137 22.94 6.01 -4.58
C ALA A 137 22.99 6.85 -5.87
N LYS A 138 22.00 6.72 -6.77
CA LYS A 138 21.92 7.56 -7.98
C LYS A 138 21.59 9.02 -7.68
N ALA A 139 20.74 9.28 -6.68
CA ALA A 139 20.40 10.63 -6.25
C ALA A 139 21.57 11.33 -5.52
N TRP A 140 22.30 10.60 -4.67
CA TRP A 140 23.43 11.16 -3.91
C TRP A 140 24.59 11.62 -4.80
N LEU A 141 24.88 10.90 -5.88
CA LEU A 141 25.93 11.30 -6.83
C LEU A 141 25.63 12.66 -7.47
N THR A 142 24.36 12.97 -7.72
CA THR A 142 23.94 14.29 -8.25
C THR A 142 24.15 15.40 -7.22
N ILE A 143 23.88 15.14 -5.93
CA ILE A 143 24.11 16.12 -4.86
C ILE A 143 25.61 16.35 -4.62
N THR A 144 26.44 15.31 -4.71
CA THR A 144 27.90 15.45 -4.60
C THR A 144 28.49 16.21 -5.79
N ALA A 145 27.94 16.05 -7.00
CA ALA A 145 28.33 16.87 -8.17
C ALA A 145 27.96 18.36 -8.02
N LEU A 146 26.90 18.68 -7.28
CA LEU A 146 26.56 20.06 -6.89
C LEU A 146 27.43 20.58 -5.71
N LYS A 147 28.20 19.71 -5.08
CA LYS A 147 29.17 20.02 -4.01
C LYS A 147 30.63 19.84 -4.47
N THR A 148 30.95 20.08 -5.74
CA THR A 148 32.36 20.25 -6.10
C THR A 148 32.91 21.54 -5.47
N PRO A 149 34.03 21.47 -4.73
CA PRO A 149 34.61 22.62 -4.05
C PRO A 149 35.18 23.60 -5.06
N ILE A 150 35.04 24.89 -4.78
CA ILE A 150 35.85 25.95 -5.36
C ILE A 150 37.28 25.71 -4.85
N ALA A 151 38.05 24.90 -5.55
CA ALA A 151 39.48 24.76 -5.30
C ALA A 151 40.21 24.80 -6.63
N ASN A 152 40.39 26.02 -7.14
CA ASN A 152 41.47 26.39 -8.05
C ASN A 152 41.67 27.91 -7.97
N PHE A 153 42.16 28.40 -6.84
CA PHE A 153 42.85 29.70 -6.75
C PHE A 153 43.82 29.66 -5.55
N PHE A 154 44.88 28.86 -5.68
CA PHE A 154 46.15 29.20 -5.04
C PHE A 154 47.13 29.50 -6.17
N GLN A 155 47.28 30.79 -6.48
CA GLN A 155 48.47 31.31 -7.15
C GLN A 155 48.79 32.68 -6.55
N LEU A 156 49.85 32.69 -5.72
CA LEU A 156 50.75 33.80 -5.35
C LEU A 156 50.15 35.12 -4.85
N ALA A 157 50.40 35.42 -3.57
CA ALA A 157 51.38 36.43 -3.15
C ALA A 157 52.03 35.98 -1.83
#